data_AF-A0A969UNY7-F1
#
_entry.id   AF-A0A969UNY7-F1
#
_cell.length_a   1.000
_cell.length_b   1.000
_cell.length_c   1.000
_cell.angle_alpha   90.00
_cell.angle_beta   90.00
_cell.angle_gamma   90.00
#
_symmetry.space_group_name_H-M   'P 1'
#
loop_
_entity.id
_entity.type
_entity.pdbx_description
1 polymer ?
#
loop_
_entity_poly.entity_id
_entity_poly.type
_entity_poly.pdbx_seq_one_letter_code
_entity_poly.pdbx_strand_id
1 'polypeptide(L)'
;MAHLDQPPTLQTTDDLKEISLPLWEGVLFSEVEEKFPEDYRDWLSQPHLLKMSVPIEHGSEDFYPVMAIYSQAKRFWQTVLPNHAGQTILVVAHSGINRSLINTAIGLGPDAYQRIQVSNCGISVLNFSGELGQPVQIESLNITSHLGEVLPKPRPNRQGARLLLVRHGETDWNRQGRFQGQIDVPLNENGRSQAHQAADFLRPVTIDYAVSSSMLRPKETAEIILKHHPDLALALRDDLREISHGLWEGQLEAEIESSYPGLLHQWQRHPETVQMPEGENLQQVWERAIAGWRAIVEAHADEPCTILVVAHDAINKAILCHVAGLGAESFWNFKQGNGAVSVIDYQHGADAPPTLQAMNITTHLGGVLDRTAAGAL
;
A
#
# COMPACT_ATOMS: atom_id res chain seq x y z
N MET A 1 -26.14 8.34 -16.79
CA MET A 1 -25.15 7.24 -16.73
C MET A 1 -24.53 7.13 -18.11
N ALA A 2 -23.24 7.43 -18.25
CA ALA A 2 -22.52 7.10 -19.48
C ALA A 2 -22.37 5.58 -19.54
N HIS A 3 -22.94 4.96 -20.57
CA HIS A 3 -22.72 3.55 -20.90
C HIS A 3 -21.76 3.49 -22.07
N LEU A 4 -20.94 2.45 -22.13
CA LEU A 4 -20.16 2.17 -23.33
C LEU A 4 -21.14 1.69 -24.41
N ASP A 5 -21.12 2.32 -25.58
CA ASP A 5 -21.94 1.88 -26.72
C ASP A 5 -21.56 0.47 -27.20
N GLN A 6 -20.31 0.05 -26.94
CA GLN A 6 -19.78 -1.28 -27.23
C GLN A 6 -18.93 -1.76 -26.04
N PRO A 7 -19.52 -2.39 -25.01
CA PRO A 7 -18.74 -2.93 -23.90
C PRO A 7 -17.86 -4.11 -24.37
N PRO A 8 -16.67 -4.30 -23.78
CA PRO A 8 -15.84 -5.47 -24.06
C PRO A 8 -16.57 -6.78 -23.73
N THR A 9 -16.30 -7.83 -24.52
CA THR A 9 -16.83 -9.18 -24.24
C THR A 9 -16.22 -9.73 -22.95
N LEU A 10 -17.07 -10.15 -22.01
CA LEU A 10 -16.63 -10.80 -20.77
C LEU A 10 -15.96 -12.15 -21.08
N GLN A 11 -14.80 -12.39 -20.46
CA GLN A 11 -14.09 -13.66 -20.54
C GLN A 11 -13.99 -14.27 -19.13
N THR A 12 -14.27 -15.56 -19.02
CA THR A 12 -14.19 -16.31 -17.76
C THR A 12 -13.01 -17.27 -17.81
N THR A 13 -12.32 -17.44 -16.67
CA THR A 13 -11.26 -18.44 -16.53
C THR A 13 -11.33 -19.08 -15.15
N ASP A 14 -10.96 -20.37 -15.09
CA ASP A 14 -10.88 -21.12 -13.84
C ASP A 14 -9.76 -20.62 -12.93
N ASP A 15 -8.74 -19.94 -13.48
CA ASP A 15 -7.67 -19.34 -12.66
C ASP A 15 -8.14 -18.12 -11.83
N LEU A 16 -9.40 -17.70 -11.95
CA LEU A 16 -10.02 -16.67 -11.10
C LEU A 16 -10.99 -17.23 -10.04
N LYS A 17 -11.07 -18.56 -9.87
CA LYS A 17 -11.87 -19.18 -8.81
C LYS A 17 -11.32 -18.83 -7.43
N GLU A 18 -12.22 -18.70 -6.45
CA GLU A 18 -11.84 -18.46 -5.04
C GLU A 18 -11.04 -19.63 -4.46
N ILE A 19 -10.35 -19.36 -3.34
CA ILE A 19 -9.66 -20.38 -2.57
C ILE A 19 -10.59 -21.56 -2.26
N SER A 20 -10.11 -22.77 -2.55
CA SER A 20 -10.80 -24.00 -2.15
C SER A 20 -10.35 -24.39 -0.75
N LEU A 21 -11.32 -24.71 0.10
CA LEU A 21 -11.13 -25.19 1.47
C LEU A 21 -11.99 -26.46 1.63
N PRO A 22 -11.62 -27.56 0.95
CA PRO A 22 -12.52 -28.68 0.66
C PRO A 22 -13.14 -29.34 1.91
N LEU A 23 -12.44 -29.32 3.04
CA LEU A 23 -12.95 -29.88 4.30
C LEU A 23 -13.89 -28.93 5.05
N TRP A 24 -13.92 -27.65 4.67
CA TRP A 24 -14.69 -26.59 5.32
C TRP A 24 -15.85 -26.08 4.45
N GLU A 25 -15.95 -26.54 3.20
CA GLU A 25 -17.01 -26.14 2.28
C GLU A 25 -18.39 -26.45 2.87
N GLY A 26 -19.25 -25.42 2.95
CA GLY A 26 -20.60 -25.53 3.54
C GLY A 26 -20.65 -25.54 5.07
N VAL A 27 -19.52 -25.38 5.76
CA VAL A 27 -19.41 -25.34 7.22
C VAL A 27 -19.28 -23.89 7.71
N LEU A 28 -19.96 -23.53 8.80
CA LEU A 28 -19.80 -22.19 9.39
C LEU A 28 -18.41 -22.04 10.04
N PHE A 29 -17.83 -20.84 10.03
CA PHE A 29 -16.51 -20.62 10.66
C PHE A 29 -16.47 -20.98 12.15
N SER A 30 -17.56 -20.76 12.90
CA SER A 30 -17.65 -21.19 14.30
C SER A 30 -17.59 -22.72 14.44
N GLU A 31 -18.19 -23.45 13.50
CA GLU A 31 -18.15 -24.92 13.48
C GLU A 31 -16.79 -25.44 12.99
N VAL A 32 -16.11 -24.69 12.10
CA VAL A 32 -14.72 -25.01 11.68
C VAL A 32 -13.79 -24.90 12.88
N GLU A 33 -13.88 -23.84 13.68
CA GLU A 33 -13.09 -23.66 14.90
C GLU A 33 -13.30 -24.81 15.89
N GLU A 34 -14.54 -25.28 16.05
CA GLU A 34 -14.86 -26.40 16.94
C GLU A 34 -14.38 -27.76 16.38
N LYS A 35 -14.55 -28.01 15.08
CA LYS A 35 -14.25 -29.31 14.44
C LYS A 35 -12.78 -29.48 14.07
N PHE A 36 -12.11 -28.39 13.71
CA PHE A 36 -10.73 -28.33 13.21
C PHE A 36 -9.93 -27.23 13.92
N PRO A 37 -9.78 -27.27 15.25
CA PRO A 37 -9.21 -26.17 16.03
C PRO A 37 -7.74 -25.86 15.68
N GLU A 38 -6.97 -26.88 15.29
CA GLU A 38 -5.56 -26.72 14.88
C GLU A 38 -5.48 -26.07 13.49
N ASP A 39 -6.17 -26.62 12.50
CA ASP A 39 -6.24 -26.06 11.15
C ASP A 39 -6.79 -24.62 11.14
N TYR A 40 -7.78 -24.33 11.98
CA TYR A 40 -8.32 -22.98 12.13
C TYR A 40 -7.29 -22.01 12.71
N ARG A 41 -6.48 -22.44 13.70
CA ARG A 41 -5.37 -21.65 14.23
C ARG A 41 -4.30 -21.39 13.16
N ASP A 42 -3.99 -22.39 12.36
CA ASP A 42 -3.02 -22.27 11.26
C ASP A 42 -3.55 -21.31 10.19
N TRP A 43 -4.84 -21.39 9.85
CA TRP A 43 -5.48 -20.44 8.93
C TRP A 43 -5.39 -18.99 9.40
N LEU A 44 -5.52 -18.76 10.71
CA LEU A 44 -5.41 -17.42 11.28
C LEU A 44 -3.96 -16.93 11.35
N SER A 45 -3.01 -17.79 11.70
CA SER A 45 -1.64 -17.36 12.03
C SER A 45 -0.61 -17.59 10.90
N GLN A 46 -0.72 -18.72 10.19
CA GLN A 46 0.25 -19.18 9.19
C GLN A 46 -0.47 -19.92 8.05
N PRO A 47 -1.39 -19.26 7.31
CA PRO A 47 -2.30 -19.95 6.39
C PRO A 47 -1.60 -20.63 5.21
N HIS A 48 -0.35 -20.27 4.94
CA HIS A 48 0.50 -20.93 3.94
C HIS A 48 0.97 -22.35 4.34
N LEU A 49 0.93 -22.67 5.64
CA LEU A 49 1.24 -24.01 6.16
C LEU A 49 0.00 -24.89 6.32
N LEU A 50 -1.20 -24.30 6.23
CA LEU A 50 -2.45 -25.05 6.34
C LEU A 50 -2.48 -26.19 5.33
N LYS A 51 -2.68 -27.40 5.85
CA LYS A 51 -2.71 -28.64 5.09
C LYS A 51 -3.99 -29.40 5.39
N MET A 52 -4.76 -29.69 4.36
CA MET A 52 -5.99 -30.48 4.44
C MET A 52 -5.74 -31.86 3.83
N SER A 53 -5.92 -32.93 4.61
CA SER A 53 -5.87 -34.30 4.09
C SER A 53 -7.22 -34.67 3.49
N VAL A 54 -7.36 -34.47 2.18
CA VAL A 54 -8.61 -34.63 1.43
C VAL A 54 -8.82 -36.11 1.07
N PRO A 55 -9.97 -36.72 1.41
CA PRO A 55 -10.26 -38.10 1.03
C PRO A 55 -10.34 -38.26 -0.50
N ILE A 56 -9.70 -39.31 -1.02
CA ILE A 56 -9.77 -39.75 -2.43
C ILE A 56 -10.20 -41.22 -2.49
N GLU A 57 -10.49 -41.76 -3.69
CA GLU A 57 -10.97 -43.16 -3.84
C GLU A 57 -10.08 -44.19 -3.10
N HIS A 58 -8.77 -43.95 -3.04
CA HIS A 58 -7.81 -44.81 -2.36
C HIS A 58 -6.88 -44.01 -1.43
N GLY A 59 -7.41 -43.59 -0.27
CA GLY A 59 -6.64 -42.93 0.79
C GLY A 59 -6.97 -41.45 0.92
N SER A 60 -5.95 -40.63 1.14
CA SER A 60 -6.07 -39.18 1.23
C SER A 60 -4.91 -38.50 0.52
N GLU A 61 -5.16 -37.34 -0.06
CA GLU A 61 -4.15 -36.46 -0.64
C GLU A 61 -3.96 -35.22 0.23
N ASP A 62 -2.72 -34.79 0.42
CA ASP A 62 -2.42 -33.55 1.13
C ASP A 62 -2.65 -32.36 0.19
N PHE A 63 -3.56 -31.47 0.57
CA PHE A 63 -3.90 -30.26 -0.16
C PHE A 63 -3.50 -29.01 0.64
N TYR A 64 -2.86 -28.04 -0.01
CA TYR A 64 -2.39 -26.81 0.59
C TYR A 64 -3.12 -25.61 -0.03
N PRO A 65 -4.21 -25.12 0.58
CA PRO A 65 -5.11 -24.13 -0.03
C PRO A 65 -4.40 -22.87 -0.53
N VAL A 66 -3.55 -22.28 0.31
CA VAL A 66 -2.84 -21.02 -0.02
C VAL A 66 -1.76 -21.25 -1.09
N MET A 67 -1.04 -22.37 -1.05
CA MET A 67 -0.05 -22.69 -2.08
C MET A 67 -0.73 -22.89 -3.46
N ALA A 68 -1.90 -23.54 -3.47
CA ALA A 68 -2.67 -23.79 -4.67
C ALA A 68 -3.17 -22.49 -5.32
N ILE A 69 -3.75 -21.56 -4.55
CA ILE A 69 -4.26 -20.29 -5.08
C ILE A 69 -3.13 -19.35 -5.53
N TYR A 70 -1.95 -19.41 -4.93
CA TYR A 70 -0.79 -18.68 -5.44
C TYR A 70 -0.30 -19.23 -6.78
N SER A 71 -0.30 -20.55 -6.94
CA SER A 71 0.02 -21.18 -8.22
C SER A 71 -1.00 -20.79 -9.29
N GLN A 72 -2.27 -20.70 -8.91
CA GLN A 72 -3.35 -20.23 -9.76
C GLN A 72 -3.17 -18.76 -10.20
N ALA A 73 -2.90 -17.85 -9.26
CA ALA A 73 -2.63 -16.45 -9.55
C ALA A 73 -1.44 -16.26 -10.51
N LYS A 74 -0.35 -17.01 -10.33
CA LYS A 74 0.81 -16.96 -11.22
C LYS A 74 0.47 -17.41 -12.64
N ARG A 75 -0.27 -18.51 -12.80
CA ARG A 75 -0.72 -18.99 -14.12
C ARG A 75 -1.62 -17.98 -14.83
N PHE A 76 -2.50 -17.32 -14.08
CA PHE A 76 -3.33 -16.24 -14.61
C PHE A 76 -2.46 -15.14 -15.21
N TRP A 77 -1.50 -14.59 -14.43
CA TRP A 77 -0.63 -13.52 -14.93
C TRP A 77 0.22 -13.93 -16.12
N GLN A 78 0.79 -15.13 -16.09
CA GLN A 78 1.58 -15.69 -17.20
C GLN A 78 0.78 -15.84 -18.49
N THR A 79 -0.53 -16.04 -18.38
CA THR A 79 -1.45 -16.15 -19.51
C THR A 79 -1.94 -14.79 -19.99
N VAL A 80 -2.30 -13.89 -19.08
CA VAL A 80 -2.97 -12.64 -19.41
C VAL A 80 -2.00 -11.55 -19.86
N LEU A 81 -0.86 -11.38 -19.17
CA LEU A 81 0.06 -10.26 -19.45
C LEU A 81 0.57 -10.25 -20.90
N PRO A 82 1.03 -11.37 -21.49
CA PRO A 82 1.53 -11.36 -22.88
C PRO A 82 0.46 -11.03 -23.93
N ASN A 83 -0.82 -11.30 -23.63
CA ASN A 83 -1.92 -11.12 -24.57
C ASN A 83 -2.56 -9.73 -24.51
N HIS A 84 -2.20 -8.91 -23.52
CA HIS A 84 -2.84 -7.62 -23.24
C HIS A 84 -1.85 -6.47 -23.03
N ALA A 85 -0.65 -6.56 -23.66
CA ALA A 85 0.34 -5.50 -23.60
C ALA A 85 -0.22 -4.14 -24.07
N GLY A 86 -0.03 -3.10 -23.26
CA GLY A 86 -0.52 -1.75 -23.53
C GLY A 86 -2.03 -1.54 -23.38
N GLN A 87 -2.77 -2.53 -22.85
CA GLN A 87 -4.20 -2.44 -22.62
C GLN A 87 -4.53 -2.28 -21.14
N THR A 88 -5.67 -1.66 -20.84
CA THR A 88 -6.29 -1.72 -19.51
C THR A 88 -7.23 -2.91 -19.45
N ILE A 89 -6.98 -3.82 -18.52
CA ILE A 89 -7.85 -4.98 -18.25
C ILE A 89 -8.60 -4.78 -16.94
N LEU A 90 -9.87 -5.16 -16.90
CA LEU A 90 -10.65 -5.24 -15.67
C LEU A 90 -10.73 -6.70 -15.23
N VAL A 91 -10.22 -6.99 -14.03
CA VAL A 91 -10.31 -8.31 -13.41
C VAL A 91 -11.32 -8.23 -12.26
N VAL A 92 -12.33 -9.09 -12.29
CA VAL A 92 -13.32 -9.22 -11.21
C VAL A 92 -13.28 -10.66 -10.71
N ALA A 93 -12.90 -10.82 -9.45
CA ALA A 93 -12.81 -12.12 -8.79
C ALA A 93 -13.04 -11.99 -7.29
N HIS A 94 -12.81 -13.07 -6.55
CA HIS A 94 -13.07 -13.15 -5.12
C HIS A 94 -11.86 -12.68 -4.27
N SER A 95 -12.06 -12.53 -2.96
CA SER A 95 -11.10 -11.89 -2.07
C SER A 95 -9.76 -12.63 -1.97
N GLY A 96 -9.77 -13.96 -1.88
CA GLY A 96 -8.56 -14.77 -1.73
C GLY A 96 -7.72 -14.74 -3.00
N ILE A 97 -8.34 -14.94 -4.17
CA ILE A 97 -7.64 -14.90 -5.45
C ILE A 97 -7.16 -13.49 -5.80
N ASN A 98 -7.95 -12.43 -5.57
CA ASN A 98 -7.49 -11.05 -5.78
C ASN A 98 -6.27 -10.72 -4.92
N ARG A 99 -6.27 -11.19 -3.67
CA ARG A 99 -5.11 -11.01 -2.78
C ARG A 99 -3.88 -11.74 -3.31
N SER A 100 -4.03 -12.99 -3.75
CA SER A 100 -2.95 -13.76 -4.36
C SER A 100 -2.47 -13.15 -5.67
N LEU A 101 -3.35 -12.59 -6.50
CA LEU A 101 -3.00 -11.86 -7.72
C LEU A 101 -2.13 -10.64 -7.41
N ILE A 102 -2.51 -9.82 -6.43
CA ILE A 102 -1.74 -8.65 -6.01
C ILE A 102 -0.38 -9.09 -5.43
N ASN A 103 -0.38 -10.02 -4.48
CA ASN A 103 0.84 -10.50 -3.83
C ASN A 103 1.84 -11.06 -4.84
N THR A 104 1.39 -11.93 -5.76
CA THR A 104 2.26 -12.52 -6.78
C THR A 104 2.77 -11.50 -7.80
N ALA A 105 2.00 -10.46 -8.10
CA ALA A 105 2.43 -9.39 -9.02
C ALA A 105 3.62 -8.60 -8.46
N ILE A 106 3.67 -8.37 -7.14
CA ILE A 106 4.75 -7.64 -6.47
C ILE A 106 5.83 -8.56 -5.86
N GLY A 107 5.83 -9.85 -6.21
CA GLY A 107 6.86 -10.80 -5.79
C GLY A 107 6.70 -11.38 -4.37
N LEU A 108 5.58 -11.13 -3.68
CA LEU A 108 5.33 -11.70 -2.37
C LEU A 108 4.98 -13.20 -2.43
N GLY A 109 5.48 -13.93 -1.44
CA GLY A 109 5.24 -15.37 -1.26
C GLY A 109 3.91 -15.70 -0.58
N PRO A 110 3.55 -17.00 -0.53
CA PRO A 110 2.38 -17.51 0.20
C PRO A 110 2.32 -17.12 1.68
N ASP A 111 3.47 -16.99 2.33
CA ASP A 111 3.62 -16.53 3.71
C ASP A 111 3.07 -15.12 3.95
N ALA A 112 2.99 -14.30 2.89
CA ALA A 112 2.40 -12.97 2.91
C ALA A 112 0.89 -12.93 2.63
N TYR A 113 0.19 -14.08 2.62
CA TYR A 113 -1.24 -14.16 2.27
C TYR A 113 -2.18 -13.31 3.13
N GLN A 114 -1.75 -12.76 4.26
CA GLN A 114 -2.56 -11.85 5.08
C GLN A 114 -2.03 -10.40 5.13
N ARG A 115 -0.99 -10.08 4.34
CA ARG A 115 -0.38 -8.74 4.33
C ARG A 115 -1.26 -7.67 3.69
N ILE A 116 -2.19 -8.07 2.81
CA ILE A 116 -3.04 -7.15 2.05
C ILE A 116 -4.52 -7.50 2.29
N GLN A 117 -5.34 -6.50 2.61
CA GLN A 117 -6.78 -6.64 2.63
C GLN A 117 -7.38 -6.42 1.24
N VAL A 118 -8.41 -7.20 0.92
CA VAL A 118 -9.28 -6.98 -0.24
C VAL A 118 -10.70 -6.97 0.26
N SER A 119 -11.43 -5.90 -0.01
CA SER A 119 -12.83 -5.70 0.39
C SER A 119 -13.75 -6.02 -0.78
N ASN A 120 -15.01 -6.32 -0.47
CA ASN A 120 -16.03 -6.44 -1.51
C ASN A 120 -16.14 -5.14 -2.29
N CYS A 121 -16.12 -5.25 -3.62
CA CYS A 121 -16.10 -4.11 -4.54
C CYS A 121 -14.91 -3.15 -4.32
N GLY A 122 -13.87 -3.54 -3.58
CA GLY A 122 -12.64 -2.76 -3.48
C GLY A 122 -11.93 -2.73 -4.83
N ILE A 123 -11.50 -1.54 -5.27
CA ILE A 123 -10.77 -1.36 -6.53
C ILE A 123 -9.28 -1.25 -6.23
N SER A 124 -8.47 -2.04 -6.92
CA SER A 124 -7.00 -1.93 -6.92
C SER A 124 -6.51 -1.75 -8.34
N VAL A 125 -5.47 -0.94 -8.52
CA VAL A 125 -4.86 -0.65 -9.83
C VAL A 125 -3.39 -1.03 -9.79
N LEU A 126 -2.99 -1.90 -10.71
CA LEU A 126 -1.62 -2.38 -10.88
C LEU A 126 -1.14 -1.99 -12.28
N ASN A 127 0.00 -1.30 -12.34
CA ASN A 127 0.67 -0.88 -13.55
C ASN A 127 1.85 -1.82 -13.80
N PHE A 128 1.69 -2.71 -14.78
CA PHE A 128 2.74 -3.64 -15.20
C PHE A 128 3.64 -3.00 -16.26
N SER A 129 4.95 -3.08 -16.05
CA SER A 129 5.95 -2.65 -17.05
C SER A 129 6.30 -3.72 -18.08
N GLY A 130 5.85 -4.96 -17.86
CA GLY A 130 6.15 -6.10 -18.72
C GLY A 130 5.52 -7.39 -18.19
N GLU A 131 6.24 -8.50 -18.36
CA GLU A 131 5.81 -9.83 -17.91
C GLU A 131 5.89 -10.00 -16.39
N LEU A 132 5.31 -11.10 -15.87
CA LEU A 132 5.40 -11.44 -14.46
C LEU A 132 6.86 -11.59 -14.02
N GLY A 133 7.25 -10.90 -12.94
CA GLY A 133 8.62 -10.85 -12.44
C GLY A 133 9.40 -9.61 -12.90
N GLN A 134 8.85 -8.82 -13.83
CA GLN A 134 9.30 -7.44 -14.06
C GLN A 134 8.66 -6.50 -13.02
N PRO A 135 9.20 -5.27 -12.84
CA PRO A 135 8.65 -4.32 -11.89
C PRO A 135 7.16 -4.01 -12.11
N VAL A 136 6.39 -4.02 -11.03
CA VAL A 136 4.96 -3.68 -11.01
C VAL A 136 4.74 -2.59 -9.99
N GLN A 137 4.06 -1.52 -10.40
CA GLN A 137 3.62 -0.48 -9.49
C GLN A 137 2.16 -0.72 -9.08
N ILE A 138 1.91 -0.77 -7.79
CA ILE A 138 0.57 -0.60 -7.21
C ILE A 138 0.29 0.89 -7.17
N GLU A 139 -0.60 1.33 -8.06
CA GLU A 139 -1.07 2.71 -8.10
C GLU A 139 -2.02 2.98 -6.94
N SER A 140 -2.96 2.08 -6.71
CA SER A 140 -3.92 2.17 -5.59
C SER A 140 -4.35 0.78 -5.16
N LEU A 141 -4.73 0.64 -3.90
CA LEU A 141 -5.06 -0.64 -3.30
C LEU A 141 -6.34 -0.55 -2.49
N ASN A 142 -7.29 -1.45 -2.78
CA ASN A 142 -8.50 -1.68 -2.01
C ASN A 142 -9.32 -0.40 -1.73
N ILE A 143 -9.57 0.39 -2.78
CA ILE A 143 -10.34 1.63 -2.71
C ILE A 143 -11.83 1.32 -2.56
N THR A 144 -12.42 1.64 -1.41
CA THR A 144 -13.85 1.44 -1.08
C THR A 144 -14.63 2.74 -0.91
N SER A 145 -13.96 3.90 -0.94
CA SER A 145 -14.57 5.23 -0.76
C SER A 145 -15.63 5.59 -1.80
N HIS A 146 -15.57 4.99 -2.99
CA HIS A 146 -16.62 5.12 -4.00
C HIS A 146 -17.96 4.48 -3.59
N LEU A 147 -17.95 3.61 -2.56
CA LEU A 147 -19.15 3.01 -1.95
C LEU A 147 -19.69 3.86 -0.78
N GLY A 148 -19.08 5.01 -0.48
CA GLY A 148 -19.38 5.84 0.69
C GLY A 148 -18.67 5.40 1.97
N GLU A 149 -17.83 4.36 1.92
CA GLU A 149 -16.97 3.96 3.04
C GLU A 149 -15.64 4.73 2.97
N VAL A 150 -15.48 5.79 3.77
CA VAL A 150 -14.28 6.65 3.76
C VAL A 150 -12.99 5.82 3.82
N LEU A 151 -12.88 4.90 4.79
CA LEU A 151 -11.77 3.96 4.95
C LEU A 151 -12.31 2.55 5.13
N PRO A 152 -11.57 1.48 4.77
CA PRO A 152 -11.92 0.12 5.15
C PRO A 152 -12.13 0.01 6.66
N LYS A 153 -13.20 -0.67 7.08
CA LYS A 153 -13.53 -0.83 8.52
C LYS A 153 -12.44 -1.62 9.23
N PRO A 154 -12.02 -1.22 10.45
CA PRO A 154 -11.11 -2.04 11.24
C PRO A 154 -11.83 -3.33 11.63
N ARG A 155 -11.09 -4.43 11.78
CA ARG A 155 -11.71 -5.66 12.27
C ARG A 155 -12.14 -5.49 13.74
N PRO A 156 -13.32 -6.02 14.14
CA PRO A 156 -13.69 -6.09 15.54
C PRO A 156 -12.64 -6.96 16.25
N ASN A 157 -12.08 -6.50 17.37
CA ASN A 157 -10.98 -7.15 18.11
C ASN A 157 -9.55 -6.88 17.60
N ARG A 158 -9.30 -5.76 16.88
CA ARG A 158 -7.91 -5.31 16.70
C ARG A 158 -7.28 -5.07 18.08
N GLN A 159 -6.01 -5.43 18.23
CA GLN A 159 -5.24 -5.25 19.46
C GLN A 159 -4.27 -4.07 19.40
N GLY A 160 -3.82 -3.68 18.21
CA GLY A 160 -2.86 -2.59 18.01
C GLY A 160 -3.43 -1.38 17.28
N ALA A 161 -2.51 -0.48 16.92
CA ALA A 161 -2.81 0.77 16.26
C ALA A 161 -3.28 0.60 14.80
N ARG A 162 -4.17 1.48 14.38
CA ARG A 162 -4.44 1.81 12.97
C ARG A 162 -3.68 3.07 12.60
N LEU A 163 -2.93 3.04 11.51
CA LEU A 163 -2.13 4.17 11.05
C LEU A 163 -2.71 4.71 9.73
N LEU A 164 -2.98 6.00 9.71
CA LEU A 164 -3.41 6.76 8.55
C LEU A 164 -2.19 7.50 7.99
N LEU A 165 -1.54 6.89 7.01
CA LEU A 165 -0.33 7.43 6.40
C LEU A 165 -0.70 8.37 5.25
N VAL A 166 -0.34 9.64 5.38
CA VAL A 166 -0.71 10.72 4.44
C VAL A 166 0.55 11.33 3.82
N ARG A 167 0.57 11.49 2.50
CA ARG A 167 1.60 12.30 1.82
C ARG A 167 1.18 13.76 1.82
N HIS A 168 2.13 14.67 2.04
CA HIS A 168 1.89 16.11 1.97
C HIS A 168 1.25 16.55 0.64
N GLY A 169 0.54 17.69 0.66
CA GLY A 169 -0.02 18.32 -0.54
C GLY A 169 1.06 18.82 -1.53
N GLU A 170 0.65 19.15 -2.74
CA GLU A 170 1.53 19.62 -3.82
C GLU A 170 2.32 20.88 -3.45
N THR A 171 3.59 20.94 -3.88
CA THR A 171 4.42 22.15 -3.88
C THR A 171 4.70 22.60 -5.31
N ASP A 172 5.24 23.82 -5.48
CA ASP A 172 5.65 24.27 -6.81
C ASP A 172 6.73 23.39 -7.44
N TRP A 173 7.57 22.76 -6.63
CA TRP A 173 8.60 21.85 -7.16
C TRP A 173 8.02 20.50 -7.58
N ASN A 174 6.95 20.01 -6.94
CA ASN A 174 6.19 18.87 -7.48
C ASN A 174 5.66 19.21 -8.88
N ARG A 175 4.98 20.35 -9.02
CA ARG A 175 4.38 20.78 -10.29
C ARG A 175 5.41 21.00 -11.40
N GLN A 176 6.63 21.40 -11.03
CA GLN A 176 7.73 21.61 -11.97
C GLN A 176 8.54 20.34 -12.27
N GLY A 177 8.35 19.24 -11.53
CA GLY A 177 9.18 18.04 -11.65
C GLY A 177 10.60 18.20 -11.08
N ARG A 178 10.78 19.04 -10.07
CA ARG A 178 12.06 19.25 -9.38
C ARG A 178 12.20 18.31 -8.18
N PHE A 179 13.41 17.77 -8.00
CA PHE A 179 13.76 17.00 -6.82
C PHE A 179 13.78 17.92 -5.60
N GLN A 180 12.96 17.64 -4.58
CA GLN A 180 12.86 18.50 -3.40
C GLN A 180 13.85 18.12 -2.32
N GLY A 181 13.85 16.85 -1.95
CA GLY A 181 14.59 16.35 -0.81
C GLY A 181 14.31 17.16 0.45
N GLN A 182 15.37 17.65 1.11
CA GLN A 182 15.29 18.35 2.38
C GLN A 182 15.24 19.88 2.27
N ILE A 183 15.32 20.47 1.06
CA ILE A 183 14.92 21.86 0.86
C ILE A 183 13.42 22.01 1.18
N ASP A 184 13.13 22.94 2.10
CA ASP A 184 11.80 23.07 2.68
C ASP A 184 10.89 24.00 1.87
N VAL A 185 10.47 23.51 0.70
CA VAL A 185 9.50 24.18 -0.16
C VAL A 185 8.11 24.08 0.47
N PRO A 186 7.39 25.20 0.67
CA PRO A 186 6.04 25.18 1.24
C PRO A 186 5.02 24.58 0.26
N LEU A 187 3.82 24.26 0.76
CA LEU A 187 2.70 23.90 -0.11
C LEU A 187 2.41 25.05 -1.09
N ASN A 188 1.92 24.71 -2.29
CA ASN A 188 1.31 25.70 -3.19
C ASN A 188 -0.21 25.80 -2.93
N GLU A 189 -0.93 26.60 -3.70
CA GLU A 189 -2.39 26.75 -3.54
C GLU A 189 -3.14 25.42 -3.74
N ASN A 190 -2.73 24.62 -4.73
CA ASN A 190 -3.30 23.30 -4.98
C ASN A 190 -3.02 22.35 -3.81
N GLY A 191 -1.81 22.35 -3.25
CA GLY A 191 -1.45 21.56 -2.08
C GLY A 191 -2.27 21.89 -0.84
N ARG A 192 -2.57 23.17 -0.61
CA ARG A 192 -3.51 23.57 0.46
C ARG A 192 -4.93 23.10 0.18
N SER A 193 -5.38 23.20 -1.07
CA SER A 193 -6.68 22.65 -1.49
C SER A 193 -6.76 21.14 -1.29
N GLN A 194 -5.71 20.39 -1.62
CA GLN A 194 -5.60 18.95 -1.37
C GLN A 194 -5.65 18.64 0.13
N ALA A 195 -4.92 19.40 0.96
CA ALA A 195 -4.94 19.24 2.41
C ALA A 195 -6.33 19.50 3.00
N HIS A 196 -7.06 20.52 2.50
CA HIS A 196 -8.44 20.79 2.89
C HIS A 196 -9.40 19.66 2.49
N GLN A 197 -9.28 19.13 1.28
CA GLN A 197 -10.07 17.98 0.83
C GLN A 197 -9.76 16.72 1.67
N ALA A 198 -8.50 16.50 2.03
CA ALA A 198 -8.11 15.42 2.93
C ALA A 198 -8.68 15.62 4.35
N ALA A 199 -8.71 16.86 4.85
CA ALA A 199 -9.35 17.21 6.12
C ALA A 199 -10.84 16.85 6.11
N ASP A 200 -11.57 17.24 5.05
CA ASP A 200 -12.99 16.94 4.93
C ASP A 200 -13.26 15.44 4.75
N PHE A 201 -12.39 14.74 4.03
CA PHE A 201 -12.45 13.29 3.86
C PHE A 201 -12.26 12.54 5.19
N LEU A 202 -11.30 12.97 6.01
CA LEU A 202 -10.99 12.35 7.31
C LEU A 202 -11.84 12.85 8.47
N ARG A 203 -12.63 13.91 8.29
CA ARG A 203 -13.53 14.47 9.30
C ARG A 203 -14.39 13.44 10.06
N PRO A 204 -15.00 12.41 9.44
CA PRO A 204 -15.80 11.43 10.17
C PRO A 204 -14.97 10.34 10.88
N VAL A 205 -13.64 10.35 10.74
CA VAL A 205 -12.75 9.35 11.32
C VAL A 205 -12.27 9.82 12.69
N THR A 206 -12.41 9.00 13.72
CA THR A 206 -11.79 9.27 15.03
C THR A 206 -10.27 9.10 14.89
N ILE A 207 -9.54 10.16 15.24
CA ILE A 207 -8.08 10.18 15.32
C ILE A 207 -7.72 10.43 16.78
N ASP A 208 -6.86 9.57 17.33
CA ASP A 208 -6.46 9.61 18.74
C ASP A 208 -5.11 10.30 18.91
N TYR A 209 -4.22 10.17 17.91
CA TYR A 209 -2.87 10.76 17.92
C TYR A 209 -2.48 11.27 16.54
N ALA A 210 -1.63 12.31 16.50
CA ALA A 210 -1.15 12.89 15.25
C ALA A 210 0.36 13.11 15.27
N VAL A 211 1.01 12.64 14.21
CA VAL A 211 2.45 12.74 13.98
C VAL A 211 2.70 13.29 12.59
N SER A 212 3.68 14.17 12.44
CA SER A 212 4.14 14.64 11.14
C SER A 212 5.66 14.66 11.07
N SER A 213 6.20 14.53 9.87
CA SER A 213 7.53 15.06 9.55
C SER A 213 7.65 16.51 10.05
N SER A 214 8.84 16.86 10.55
CA SER A 214 9.17 18.21 11.02
C SER A 214 9.24 19.28 9.91
N MET A 215 9.40 18.86 8.64
CA MET A 215 9.41 19.77 7.48
C MET A 215 8.09 20.55 7.32
N LEU A 216 8.12 21.71 6.69
CA LEU A 216 6.97 22.60 6.56
C LEU A 216 5.80 21.97 5.80
N ARG A 217 6.04 21.32 4.64
CA ARG A 217 4.96 20.81 3.78
C ARG A 217 4.09 19.70 4.42
N PRO A 218 4.62 18.67 5.12
CA PRO A 218 3.76 17.70 5.79
C PRO A 218 3.16 18.29 7.06
N LYS A 219 3.90 19.15 7.78
CA LYS A 219 3.39 19.85 8.96
C LYS A 219 2.17 20.70 8.62
N GLU A 220 2.25 21.55 7.60
CA GLU A 220 1.13 22.38 7.14
C GLU A 220 -0.06 21.52 6.70
N THR A 221 0.20 20.40 6.01
CA THR A 221 -0.85 19.43 5.63
C THR A 221 -1.53 18.84 6.88
N ALA A 222 -0.76 18.42 7.88
CA ALA A 222 -1.27 17.86 9.13
C ALA A 222 -2.08 18.90 9.92
N GLU A 223 -1.58 20.12 10.06
CA GLU A 223 -2.27 21.22 10.75
C GLU A 223 -3.62 21.55 10.09
N ILE A 224 -3.72 21.48 8.76
CA ILE A 224 -4.99 21.67 8.04
C ILE A 224 -5.98 20.53 8.35
N ILE A 225 -5.51 19.27 8.35
CA ILE A 225 -6.34 18.10 8.69
C ILE A 225 -6.87 18.21 10.14
N LEU A 226 -6.01 18.60 11.07
CA LEU A 226 -6.33 18.71 12.49
C LEU A 226 -7.31 19.84 12.84
N LYS A 227 -7.67 20.72 11.90
CA LYS A 227 -8.74 21.72 12.13
C LYS A 227 -10.09 21.09 12.51
N HIS A 228 -10.34 19.85 12.08
CA HIS A 228 -11.53 19.08 12.46
C HIS A 228 -11.32 18.23 13.73
N HIS A 229 -10.11 18.25 14.31
CA HIS A 229 -9.70 17.48 15.50
C HIS A 229 -8.94 18.38 16.50
N PRO A 230 -9.56 19.45 17.02
CA PRO A 230 -8.87 20.55 17.72
C PRO A 230 -8.21 20.16 19.05
N ASP A 231 -8.60 19.03 19.64
CA ASP A 231 -8.06 18.55 20.92
C ASP A 231 -6.74 17.76 20.76
N LEU A 232 -6.32 17.48 19.53
CA LEU A 232 -5.10 16.72 19.25
C LEU A 232 -3.87 17.63 19.16
N ALA A 233 -2.81 17.25 19.87
CA ALA A 233 -1.49 17.83 19.66
C ALA A 233 -0.79 17.15 18.48
N LEU A 234 -0.10 17.94 17.64
CA LEU A 234 0.73 17.44 16.55
C LEU A 234 2.17 17.21 17.04
N ALA A 235 2.61 15.96 17.07
CA ALA A 235 4.01 15.63 17.33
C ALA A 235 4.84 15.71 16.04
N LEU A 236 5.99 16.38 16.09
CA LEU A 236 6.91 16.49 14.94
C LEU A 236 8.08 15.52 15.10
N ARG A 237 8.46 14.86 14.00
CA ARG A 237 9.58 13.91 13.99
C ARG A 237 10.54 14.15 12.82
N ASP A 238 11.83 14.17 13.12
CA ASP A 238 12.90 14.29 12.12
C ASP A 238 13.16 12.96 11.39
N ASP A 239 12.86 11.82 12.03
CA ASP A 239 12.97 10.50 11.40
C ASP A 239 11.96 10.28 10.25
N LEU A 240 10.98 11.18 10.09
CA LEU A 240 10.04 11.20 8.97
C LEU A 240 10.37 12.24 7.90
N ARG A 241 11.49 12.99 7.99
CA ARG A 241 11.91 13.95 6.94
C ARG A 241 12.10 13.25 5.60
N GLU A 242 11.95 13.96 4.48
CA GLU A 242 12.19 13.39 3.15
C GLU A 242 13.64 12.91 2.99
N ILE A 243 13.86 12.01 2.04
CA ILE A 243 15.21 11.66 1.59
C ILE A 243 16.00 12.93 1.24
N SER A 244 17.23 13.04 1.73
CA SER A 244 18.16 14.06 1.25
C SER A 244 18.65 13.69 -0.15
N HIS A 245 18.20 14.41 -1.18
CA HIS A 245 18.71 14.17 -2.53
C HIS A 245 20.06 14.87 -2.77
N GLY A 246 20.58 15.59 -1.78
CA GLY A 246 21.88 16.25 -1.85
C GLY A 246 21.95 17.23 -3.02
N LEU A 247 22.96 17.09 -3.88
CA LEU A 247 23.17 17.98 -5.02
C LEU A 247 22.07 17.90 -6.09
N TRP A 248 21.18 16.91 -6.05
CA TRP A 248 20.03 16.84 -6.96
C TRP A 248 18.89 17.79 -6.54
N GLU A 249 18.89 18.29 -5.31
CA GLU A 249 17.81 19.15 -4.83
C GLU A 249 17.70 20.45 -5.65
N GLY A 250 16.49 20.76 -6.09
CA GLY A 250 16.18 21.87 -6.99
C GLY A 250 16.39 21.56 -8.46
N GLN A 251 16.96 20.42 -8.84
CA GLN A 251 17.20 20.05 -10.24
C GLN A 251 16.01 19.31 -10.86
N LEU A 252 15.87 19.45 -12.18
CA LEU A 252 15.05 18.61 -13.04
C LEU A 252 15.80 17.33 -13.41
N GLU A 253 15.07 16.28 -13.80
CA GLU A 253 15.68 15.02 -14.27
C GLU A 253 16.73 15.23 -15.37
N ALA A 254 16.46 16.09 -16.36
CA ALA A 254 17.39 16.37 -17.45
C ALA A 254 18.68 17.07 -16.97
N GLU A 255 18.59 17.88 -15.92
CA GLU A 255 19.74 18.57 -15.31
C GLU A 255 20.60 17.58 -14.51
N ILE A 256 19.93 16.65 -13.79
CA ILE A 256 20.58 15.56 -13.06
C ILE A 256 21.30 14.63 -14.03
N GLU A 257 20.63 14.15 -15.08
CA GLU A 257 21.23 13.25 -16.07
C GLU A 257 22.41 13.92 -16.80
N SER A 258 22.34 15.23 -17.05
CA SER A 258 23.47 15.97 -17.63
C SER A 258 24.66 16.08 -16.68
N SER A 259 24.43 16.19 -15.38
CA SER A 259 25.48 16.40 -14.37
C SER A 259 26.04 15.08 -13.81
N TYR A 260 25.20 14.03 -13.78
CA TYR A 260 25.47 12.70 -13.22
C TYR A 260 24.94 11.60 -14.17
N PRO A 261 25.51 11.44 -15.38
CA PRO A 261 24.97 10.53 -16.39
C PRO A 261 24.81 9.10 -15.88
N GLY A 262 23.62 8.53 -16.10
CA GLY A 262 23.24 7.17 -15.73
C GLY A 262 22.87 6.95 -14.25
N LEU A 263 23.18 7.89 -13.36
CA LEU A 263 22.90 7.71 -11.92
C LEU A 263 21.41 7.80 -11.61
N LEU A 264 20.69 8.70 -12.30
CA LEU A 264 19.22 8.80 -12.19
C LEU A 264 18.54 7.52 -12.69
N HIS A 265 19.04 6.97 -13.80
CA HIS A 265 18.53 5.72 -14.35
C HIS A 265 18.79 4.52 -13.42
N GLN A 266 19.96 4.49 -12.77
CA GLN A 266 20.25 3.52 -11.72
C GLN A 266 19.29 3.69 -10.54
N TRP A 267 18.96 4.92 -10.14
CA TRP A 267 17.98 5.19 -9.07
C TRP A 267 16.58 4.69 -9.42
N GLN A 268 16.17 4.83 -10.68
CA GLN A 268 14.87 4.35 -11.16
C GLN A 268 14.77 2.82 -11.26
N ARG A 269 15.89 2.09 -11.39
CA ARG A 269 15.90 0.63 -11.61
C ARG A 269 16.42 -0.20 -10.46
N HIS A 270 17.43 0.31 -9.77
CA HIS A 270 18.16 -0.33 -8.68
C HIS A 270 18.40 0.69 -7.55
N PRO A 271 17.33 1.31 -7.01
CA PRO A 271 17.44 2.40 -6.02
C PRO A 271 18.28 2.01 -4.79
N GLU A 272 18.28 0.74 -4.41
CA GLU A 272 19.05 0.17 -3.30
C GLU A 272 20.57 0.28 -3.49
N THR A 273 21.04 0.52 -4.72
CA THR A 273 22.47 0.58 -5.06
C THR A 273 23.01 2.00 -5.21
N VAL A 274 22.16 3.03 -5.08
CA VAL A 274 22.52 4.41 -5.39
C VAL A 274 22.89 5.21 -4.15
N GLN A 275 24.01 5.92 -4.24
CA GLN A 275 24.36 7.02 -3.35
C GLN A 275 24.14 8.34 -4.09
N MET A 276 23.17 9.14 -3.64
CA MET A 276 23.00 10.50 -4.16
C MET A 276 24.20 11.39 -3.76
N PRO A 277 24.74 12.21 -4.67
CA PRO A 277 25.88 13.08 -4.37
C PRO A 277 25.56 14.04 -3.22
N GLU A 278 26.34 14.00 -2.14
CA GLU A 278 26.12 14.78 -0.90
C GLU A 278 24.73 14.57 -0.25
N GLY A 279 24.04 13.48 -0.62
CA GLY A 279 22.71 13.13 -0.12
C GLY A 279 22.70 11.84 0.72
N GLU A 280 21.50 11.36 1.00
CA GLU A 280 21.26 10.04 1.57
C GLU A 280 21.26 8.98 0.46
N ASN A 281 21.62 7.74 0.80
CA ASN A 281 21.24 6.56 0.02
C ASN A 281 19.95 5.94 0.60
N LEU A 282 19.36 5.00 -0.13
CA LEU A 282 18.09 4.40 0.30
C LEU A 282 18.21 3.61 1.61
N GLN A 283 19.35 2.98 1.88
CA GLN A 283 19.57 2.23 3.13
C GLN A 283 19.51 3.16 4.36
N GLN A 284 20.14 4.33 4.29
CA GLN A 284 20.09 5.34 5.37
C GLN A 284 18.66 5.80 5.64
N VAL A 285 17.90 6.07 4.58
CA VAL A 285 16.49 6.46 4.66
C VAL A 285 15.65 5.33 5.25
N TRP A 286 15.89 4.11 4.82
CA TRP A 286 15.18 2.92 5.28
C TRP A 286 15.40 2.69 6.78
N GLU A 287 16.65 2.69 7.25
CA GLU A 287 16.99 2.50 8.66
C GLU A 287 16.30 3.54 9.54
N ARG A 288 16.38 4.82 9.16
CA ARG A 288 15.76 5.94 9.85
C ARG A 288 14.22 5.83 9.86
N ALA A 289 13.61 5.64 8.69
CA ALA A 289 12.16 5.62 8.54
C ALA A 289 11.52 4.46 9.29
N ILE A 290 12.12 3.27 9.23
CA ILE A 290 11.59 2.08 9.91
C ILE A 290 11.80 2.16 11.42
N ALA A 291 12.92 2.71 11.89
CA ALA A 291 13.10 2.99 13.33
C ALA A 291 12.04 3.99 13.84
N GLY A 292 11.80 5.08 13.10
CA GLY A 292 10.76 6.06 13.44
C GLY A 292 9.35 5.47 13.43
N TRP A 293 9.03 4.67 12.41
CA TRP A 293 7.75 3.98 12.28
C TRP A 293 7.49 3.02 13.45
N ARG A 294 8.48 2.18 13.80
CA ARG A 294 8.37 1.26 14.95
C ARG A 294 8.15 2.02 16.25
N ALA A 295 8.91 3.10 16.48
CA ALA A 295 8.72 3.92 17.67
C ALA A 295 7.31 4.54 17.77
N ILE A 296 6.69 4.91 16.64
CA ILE A 296 5.29 5.39 16.62
C ILE A 296 4.32 4.27 17.03
N VAL A 297 4.51 3.06 16.49
CA VAL A 297 3.66 1.90 16.77
C VAL A 297 3.81 1.43 18.22
N GLU A 298 5.05 1.31 18.71
CA GLU A 298 5.38 0.88 20.07
C GLU A 298 4.86 1.86 21.13
N ALA A 299 4.94 3.17 20.87
CA ALA A 299 4.43 4.19 21.80
C ALA A 299 2.91 4.11 22.04
N HIS A 300 2.18 3.36 21.21
CA HIS A 300 0.73 3.20 21.29
C HIS A 300 0.31 1.73 21.20
N ALA A 301 1.15 0.82 21.70
CA ALA A 301 0.90 -0.63 21.65
C ALA A 301 -0.12 -1.11 22.69
N ASP A 302 -0.35 -0.33 23.75
CA ASP A 302 -1.14 -0.77 24.91
C ASP A 302 -2.64 -0.82 24.66
N GLU A 303 -3.16 0.02 23.75
CA GLU A 303 -4.59 0.06 23.43
C GLU A 303 -4.88 0.35 21.95
N PRO A 304 -6.00 -0.17 21.41
CA PRO A 304 -6.40 0.05 20.02
C PRO A 304 -6.71 1.50 19.64
N CYS A 305 -5.72 2.24 19.13
CA CYS A 305 -5.87 3.63 18.70
C CYS A 305 -5.82 3.81 17.17
N THR A 306 -6.10 5.04 16.72
CA THR A 306 -5.95 5.51 15.34
C THR A 306 -4.97 6.69 15.30
N ILE A 307 -3.88 6.56 14.55
CA ILE A 307 -2.79 7.53 14.48
C ILE A 307 -2.72 8.13 13.08
N LEU A 308 -2.80 9.45 12.97
CA LEU A 308 -2.48 10.17 11.74
C LEU A 308 -0.96 10.33 11.63
N VAL A 309 -0.38 9.93 10.50
CA VAL A 309 1.05 10.10 10.19
C VAL A 309 1.20 10.84 8.86
N VAL A 310 1.73 12.05 8.87
CA VAL A 310 1.92 12.86 7.64
C VAL A 310 3.40 12.99 7.29
N ALA A 311 3.79 12.51 6.11
CA ALA A 311 5.18 12.49 5.67
C ALA A 311 5.31 12.75 4.15
N HIS A 312 6.25 12.07 3.49
CA HIS A 312 6.69 12.36 2.12
C HIS A 312 6.67 11.12 1.23
N ASP A 313 7.00 11.29 -0.05
CA ASP A 313 6.93 10.22 -1.04
C ASP A 313 7.88 9.07 -0.71
N ALA A 314 9.18 9.35 -0.54
CA ALA A 314 10.17 8.30 -0.31
C ALA A 314 9.97 7.61 1.05
N ILE A 315 9.63 8.39 2.08
CA ILE A 315 9.37 7.87 3.42
C ILE A 315 8.16 6.95 3.43
N ASN A 316 7.06 7.36 2.79
CA ASN A 316 5.86 6.52 2.71
C ASN A 316 6.15 5.24 1.93
N LYS A 317 6.86 5.32 0.80
CA LYS A 317 7.26 4.14 0.00
C LYS A 317 8.09 3.15 0.81
N ALA A 318 9.09 3.62 1.56
CA ALA A 318 9.91 2.78 2.42
C ALA A 318 9.06 2.07 3.50
N ILE A 319 8.17 2.82 4.18
CA ILE A 319 7.25 2.27 5.18
C ILE A 319 6.31 1.24 4.55
N LEU A 320 5.74 1.52 3.37
CA LEU A 320 4.81 0.63 2.69
C LEU A 320 5.49 -0.66 2.23
N CYS A 321 6.72 -0.60 1.72
CA CYS A 321 7.52 -1.79 1.43
C CYS A 321 7.75 -2.62 2.69
N HIS A 322 8.17 -2.00 3.79
CA HIS A 322 8.39 -2.68 5.06
C HIS A 322 7.12 -3.37 5.59
N VAL A 323 5.98 -2.66 5.57
CA VAL A 323 4.67 -3.17 5.99
C VAL A 323 4.23 -4.37 5.14
N ALA A 324 4.44 -4.30 3.82
CA ALA A 324 4.15 -5.38 2.89
C ALA A 324 5.09 -6.60 3.05
N GLY A 325 6.23 -6.44 3.73
CA GLY A 325 7.27 -7.48 3.85
C GLY A 325 8.26 -7.51 2.68
N LEU A 326 8.42 -6.38 1.98
CA LEU A 326 9.35 -6.19 0.87
C LEU A 326 10.61 -5.43 1.31
N GLY A 327 11.70 -5.60 0.56
CA GLY A 327 12.96 -4.88 0.76
C GLY A 327 13.07 -3.58 -0.05
N ALA A 328 14.22 -2.93 0.05
CA ALA A 328 14.52 -1.66 -0.60
C ALA A 328 14.52 -1.74 -2.14
N GLU A 329 14.79 -2.92 -2.71
CA GLU A 329 14.69 -3.18 -4.13
C GLU A 329 13.27 -2.99 -4.69
N SER A 330 12.25 -3.07 -3.83
CA SER A 330 10.84 -2.89 -4.18
C SER A 330 10.33 -1.46 -4.00
N PHE A 331 11.22 -0.49 -3.75
CA PHE A 331 10.87 0.90 -3.42
C PHE A 331 9.87 1.55 -4.41
N TRP A 332 9.97 1.21 -5.70
CA TRP A 332 9.11 1.73 -6.77
C TRP A 332 7.78 0.99 -6.93
N ASN A 333 7.53 -0.08 -6.16
CA ASN A 333 6.29 -0.85 -6.25
C ASN A 333 5.06 -0.08 -5.77
N PHE A 334 5.22 1.06 -5.08
CA PHE A 334 4.09 1.78 -4.49
C PHE A 334 4.04 3.23 -4.96
N LYS A 335 2.91 3.63 -5.54
CA LYS A 335 2.64 5.05 -5.80
C LYS A 335 2.18 5.74 -4.52
N GLN A 336 2.53 7.01 -4.36
CA GLN A 336 1.96 7.90 -3.35
C GLN A 336 1.59 9.23 -4.00
N GLY A 337 0.30 9.51 -4.11
CA GLY A 337 -0.22 10.80 -4.59
C GLY A 337 -0.12 11.90 -3.55
N ASN A 338 0.00 13.17 -3.96
CA ASN A 338 -0.08 14.29 -3.03
C ASN A 338 -1.45 14.33 -2.34
N GLY A 339 -1.47 14.42 -1.01
CA GLY A 339 -2.70 14.40 -0.20
C GLY A 339 -3.39 13.03 -0.13
N ALA A 340 -2.75 11.96 -0.63
CA ALA A 340 -3.30 10.62 -0.58
C ALA A 340 -3.25 10.02 0.82
N VAL A 341 -4.22 9.18 1.15
CA VAL A 341 -4.32 8.47 2.44
C VAL A 341 -4.11 6.97 2.23
N SER A 342 -3.25 6.35 3.02
CA SER A 342 -3.07 4.90 3.11
C SER A 342 -3.42 4.42 4.53
N VAL A 343 -3.93 3.20 4.66
CA VAL A 343 -4.45 2.66 5.93
C VAL A 343 -3.73 1.36 6.26
N ILE A 344 -3.14 1.29 7.44
CA ILE A 344 -2.34 0.15 7.91
C ILE A 344 -2.85 -0.25 9.29
N ASP A 345 -3.15 -1.53 9.51
CA ASP A 345 -3.65 -2.04 10.79
C ASP A 345 -2.66 -3.03 11.42
N TYR A 346 -2.28 -2.78 12.66
CA TYR A 346 -1.59 -3.74 13.53
C TYR A 346 -2.63 -4.60 14.25
N GLN A 347 -3.21 -5.55 13.50
CA GLN A 347 -4.35 -6.35 13.94
C GLN A 347 -4.09 -7.10 15.26
N HIS A 348 -2.88 -7.63 15.44
CA HIS A 348 -2.49 -8.52 16.54
C HIS A 348 -1.42 -7.91 17.46
N GLY A 349 -1.39 -6.58 17.57
CA GLY A 349 -0.43 -5.85 18.39
C GLY A 349 0.82 -5.40 17.62
N ALA A 350 1.70 -4.64 18.28
CA ALA A 350 2.85 -3.97 17.68
C ALA A 350 3.91 -4.92 17.11
N ASP A 351 4.11 -6.09 17.75
CA ASP A 351 5.10 -7.08 17.34
C ASP A 351 4.63 -7.98 16.19
N ALA A 352 3.34 -7.95 15.87
CA ALA A 352 2.77 -8.76 14.80
C ALA A 352 2.92 -8.07 13.43
N PRO A 353 3.01 -8.86 12.34
CA PRO A 353 2.92 -8.33 10.99
C PRO A 353 1.68 -7.44 10.79
N PRO A 354 1.83 -6.19 10.32
CA PRO A 354 0.70 -5.36 9.99
C PRO A 354 0.00 -5.83 8.70
N THR A 355 -1.25 -5.42 8.53
CA THR A 355 -1.99 -5.57 7.28
C THR A 355 -2.18 -4.21 6.62
N LEU A 356 -1.78 -4.11 5.36
CA LEU A 356 -2.10 -2.96 4.51
C LEU A 356 -3.58 -3.06 4.09
N GLN A 357 -4.40 -2.17 4.67
CA GLN A 357 -5.85 -2.18 4.47
C GLN A 357 -6.25 -1.48 3.17
N ALA A 358 -5.62 -0.36 2.86
CA ALA A 358 -5.80 0.37 1.61
C ALA A 358 -4.58 1.26 1.38
N MET A 359 -4.35 1.65 0.12
CA MET A 359 -3.24 2.53 -0.24
C MET A 359 -3.65 3.53 -1.29
N ASN A 360 -3.08 4.74 -1.16
CA ASN A 360 -3.16 5.81 -2.14
C ASN A 360 -4.62 6.18 -2.45
N ILE A 361 -5.44 6.29 -1.41
CA ILE A 361 -6.81 6.79 -1.55
C ILE A 361 -6.74 8.27 -1.90
N THR A 362 -7.15 8.63 -3.11
CA THR A 362 -7.21 10.01 -3.61
C THR A 362 -8.61 10.41 -4.07
N THR A 363 -9.64 9.65 -3.66
CA THR A 363 -11.00 9.88 -4.15
C THR A 363 -11.61 11.21 -3.77
N HIS A 364 -11.15 11.77 -2.65
CA HIS A 364 -11.49 13.13 -2.21
C HIS A 364 -10.89 14.23 -3.09
N LEU A 365 -10.01 13.89 -4.03
CA LEU A 365 -9.32 14.83 -4.94
C LEU A 365 -9.92 14.86 -6.36
N GLY A 366 -11.07 14.23 -6.59
CA GLY A 366 -11.85 14.43 -7.82
C GLY A 366 -11.97 13.23 -8.78
N GLY A 367 -11.81 11.98 -8.31
CA GLY A 367 -12.06 10.78 -9.12
C GLY A 367 -11.96 9.46 -8.35
N VAL A 368 -12.50 8.36 -8.85
CA VAL A 368 -12.34 7.03 -8.20
C VAL A 368 -10.92 6.48 -8.40
N LEU A 369 -10.36 6.71 -9.58
CA LEU A 369 -8.98 6.38 -9.91
C LEU A 369 -8.08 7.58 -9.67
N ASP A 370 -6.83 7.30 -9.32
CA ASP A 370 -5.87 8.33 -8.98
C ASP A 370 -5.51 9.18 -10.20
N ARG A 371 -5.47 10.50 -10.02
CA ARG A 371 -5.07 11.48 -11.04
C ARG A 371 -3.98 12.41 -10.55
N THR A 372 -3.49 12.18 -9.33
CA THR A 372 -2.43 12.98 -8.76
C THR A 372 -1.11 12.65 -9.46
N ALA A 373 -0.24 13.66 -9.50
CA ALA A 373 1.14 13.45 -9.92
C ALA A 373 1.83 12.49 -8.92
N ALA A 374 2.61 11.55 -9.46
CA ALA A 374 3.65 10.90 -8.66
C ALA A 374 4.69 11.96 -8.24
N GLY A 375 5.63 11.61 -7.34
CA GLY A 375 6.83 12.44 -7.12
C GLY A 375 7.62 12.67 -8.42
N ALA A 376 8.82 13.25 -8.31
CA ALA A 376 9.63 13.60 -9.48
C ALA A 376 10.19 12.37 -10.27
N LEU A 377 9.55 11.20 -10.16
CA LEU A 377 9.98 9.90 -10.67
C LEU A 377 8.79 9.03 -11.07
#